data_AF-A0A8D2H3Y2-F1
#
_entry.id   AF-A0A8D2H3Y2-F1
#
_cell.length_a   1.000
_cell.length_b   1.000
_cell.length_c   1.000
_cell.angle_alpha   90.00
_cell.angle_beta   90.00
_cell.angle_gamma   90.00
#
_symmetry.space_group_name_H-M   'P 1'
#
loop_
_entity.id
_entity.type
_entity.pdbx_description
1 polymer ?
#
loop_
_entity_poly.entity_id
_entity_poly.type
_entity_poly.pdbx_seq_one_letter_code
_entity_poly.pdbx_strand_id
1 'polypeptide(L)'
;MLLNFTLPSSLSWLKKVNVGDIVKTLNEEFLPADMILISSSEPQSMCYVATANLDGETNLKIRQASLEVAGIIKEGQLVNLDGKIECEEPDRQFNNFVGTLYLRGKSPISVGPDQMLLRGTQLKNTQWIIGVVIYTGFETKLMQNSVKSPLKRSQVEKVTNMQILILLLLLFGISAVSCVGATIWNKMYLENIWYMGISGKCITPHNHVFDILVFIILYHNLVPISLLLTLETVKFIQAQFINWDEDMHYEQNDLYAMARTSNLNEELGQVKYLFSDKTGTLTCNTMAFKKCTIAVLAGAIRDSWSKVIFCILPHSRASFCEFNDPKLLENFEDGHPSSEYIKEFLTLLCVCHTVIPERCGNDILYQASSPDEAALVKGAKKLGFVFTTRTPYSVTIEVVRHLRLYCKGADTVIYERLSKDSLFVEDTLKHLEIFATEGLRTLCIAYTDLTETEYQDWLQEYKKASAISQNRIQRLEECYEIIEKEFLLLGATAIEDRLQANVPETISTLLKANIKIWVLTGDKQETAVNIAFSCKLISSTTPRIYLNADSFEVTQQAINHNCGDLGNLLGKENDLALIIDGETLKYALRFEIQKKFLDLALSCRAVLCCR
;
A
#
# COMPACT_ATOMS: atom_id res chain seq x y z
N MET A 1 -9.42 -7.81 -29.84
CA MET A 1 -9.42 -6.77 -30.90
C MET A 1 -8.36 -7.13 -31.95
N LEU A 2 -8.58 -6.89 -33.26
CA LEU A 2 -7.58 -7.17 -34.31
C LEU A 2 -6.82 -5.88 -34.66
N LEU A 3 -5.51 -5.84 -34.40
CA LEU A 3 -4.68 -4.66 -34.66
C LEU A 3 -3.63 -4.95 -35.73
N ASN A 4 -3.69 -4.20 -36.83
CA ASN A 4 -2.68 -4.23 -37.88
C ASN A 4 -1.70 -3.06 -37.67
N PHE A 5 -0.40 -3.34 -37.64
CA PHE A 5 0.65 -2.34 -37.38
C PHE A 5 1.44 -2.09 -38.67
N THR A 6 1.48 -0.85 -39.15
CA THR A 6 2.36 -0.41 -40.24
C THR A 6 3.03 0.90 -39.85
N LEU A 7 4.35 0.96 -39.95
CA LEU A 7 5.14 2.13 -39.54
C LEU A 7 4.75 3.40 -40.32
N PRO A 8 4.41 4.51 -39.65
CA PRO A 8 4.45 5.82 -40.28
C PRO A 8 5.92 6.29 -40.43
N SER A 9 6.17 7.11 -41.45
CA SER A 9 7.49 7.62 -41.86
C SER A 9 8.21 8.56 -40.87
N SER A 10 7.72 8.72 -39.65
CA SER A 10 8.35 9.54 -38.60
C SER A 10 7.94 9.06 -37.20
N LEU A 11 8.91 8.87 -36.29
CA LEU A 11 8.66 8.71 -34.85
C LEU A 11 7.97 9.98 -34.33
N SER A 12 6.75 9.84 -33.80
CA SER A 12 5.99 10.96 -33.23
C SER A 12 6.31 11.11 -31.74
N TRP A 13 6.75 12.29 -31.34
CA TRP A 13 6.97 12.64 -29.94
C TRP A 13 5.64 13.16 -29.34
N LEU A 14 5.04 12.34 -28.47
CA LEU A 14 4.14 12.71 -27.35
C LEU A 14 2.81 13.47 -27.59
N LYS A 15 2.33 13.75 -28.81
CA LYS A 15 1.04 14.49 -28.96
C LYS A 15 -0.18 13.73 -29.51
N LYS A 16 -0.03 12.61 -30.19
CA LYS A 16 -1.15 11.70 -30.55
C LYS A 16 -0.63 10.28 -30.69
N VAL A 17 -0.82 9.45 -29.67
CA VAL A 17 -0.50 8.03 -29.71
C VAL A 17 -1.79 7.28 -30.00
N ASN A 18 -1.82 6.52 -31.09
CA ASN A 18 -2.93 5.65 -31.45
C ASN A 18 -2.58 4.19 -31.17
N VAL A 19 -3.62 3.38 -31.05
CA VAL A 19 -3.46 1.92 -31.07
C VAL A 19 -2.90 1.54 -32.43
N GLY A 20 -1.77 0.85 -32.49
CA GLY A 20 -1.05 0.70 -33.76
C GLY A 20 0.36 1.29 -33.78
N ASP A 21 0.68 2.18 -32.85
CA ASP A 21 1.92 2.93 -32.94
C ASP A 21 3.08 2.21 -32.25
N ILE A 22 4.26 2.25 -32.88
CA ILE A 22 5.53 1.87 -32.26
C ILE A 22 6.09 3.10 -31.56
N VAL A 23 6.27 2.99 -30.25
CA VAL A 23 6.78 4.07 -29.41
C VAL A 23 8.14 3.67 -28.85
N LYS A 24 9.10 4.59 -28.97
CA LYS A 24 10.41 4.52 -28.31
C LYS A 24 10.37 5.40 -27.07
N THR A 25 10.64 4.83 -25.91
CA THR A 25 10.71 5.55 -24.64
C THR A 25 12.15 5.55 -24.14
N LEU A 26 12.61 6.68 -23.60
CA LEU A 26 13.95 6.82 -23.03
C LEU A 26 13.95 6.59 -21.52
N ASN A 27 15.15 6.43 -20.94
CA ASN A 27 15.31 6.29 -19.50
C ASN A 27 14.65 7.47 -18.75
N GLU A 28 14.02 7.16 -17.62
CA GLU A 28 13.30 8.09 -16.74
C GLU A 28 12.03 8.73 -17.31
N GLU A 29 11.61 8.38 -18.52
CA GLU A 29 10.34 8.86 -19.08
C GLU A 29 9.15 7.99 -18.64
N PHE A 30 7.97 8.62 -18.57
CA PHE A 30 6.72 7.92 -18.29
C PHE A 30 6.12 7.31 -19.56
N LEU A 31 5.55 6.11 -19.42
CA LEU A 31 4.87 5.45 -20.51
C LEU A 31 3.52 6.11 -20.82
N PRO A 32 3.26 6.49 -22.09
CA PRO A 32 2.07 7.26 -22.47
C PRO A 32 0.80 6.41 -22.55
N ALA A 33 0.94 5.11 -22.79
CA ALA A 33 -0.14 4.18 -23.11
C ALA A 33 0.25 2.75 -22.68
N ASP A 34 -0.69 1.82 -22.73
CA ASP A 34 -0.38 0.40 -22.46
C ASP A 34 0.23 -0.21 -23.74
N MET A 35 1.39 -0.83 -23.60
CA MET A 35 2.22 -1.26 -24.74
C MET A 35 2.90 -2.61 -24.49
N ILE A 36 3.14 -3.38 -25.56
CA ILE A 36 3.94 -4.61 -25.52
C ILE A 36 5.40 -4.27 -25.77
N LEU A 37 6.28 -4.76 -24.92
CA LEU A 37 7.73 -4.66 -25.08
C LEU A 37 8.22 -5.55 -26.22
N ILE A 38 8.88 -4.94 -27.21
CA ILE A 38 9.50 -5.61 -28.35
C ILE A 38 11.00 -5.76 -28.13
N SER A 39 11.66 -4.68 -27.76
CA SER A 39 13.12 -4.60 -27.66
C SER A 39 13.53 -3.58 -26.61
N SER A 40 14.70 -3.81 -26.01
CA SER A 40 15.29 -2.95 -24.97
C SER A 40 16.78 -2.81 -25.20
N SER A 41 17.39 -1.79 -24.61
CA SER A 41 18.84 -1.58 -24.61
C SER A 41 19.62 -2.67 -23.87
N GLU A 42 19.00 -3.29 -22.87
CA GLU A 42 19.67 -4.25 -21.99
C GLU A 42 19.82 -5.64 -22.63
N PRO A 43 20.83 -6.43 -22.20
CA PRO A 43 20.96 -7.81 -22.65
C PRO A 43 19.68 -8.60 -22.40
N GLN A 44 19.32 -9.46 -23.36
CA GLN A 44 18.10 -10.28 -23.35
C GLN A 44 16.79 -9.48 -23.43
N SER A 45 16.85 -8.22 -23.89
CA SER A 45 15.70 -7.32 -24.05
C SER A 45 14.85 -7.18 -22.78
N MET A 46 15.55 -7.05 -21.65
CA MET A 46 14.98 -6.80 -20.33
C MET A 46 14.71 -5.31 -20.15
N CYS A 47 13.67 -4.95 -19.41
CA CYS A 47 13.54 -3.60 -18.89
C CYS A 47 13.05 -3.56 -17.45
N TYR A 48 13.32 -2.43 -16.80
CA TYR A 48 12.89 -2.18 -15.44
C TYR A 48 11.91 -1.02 -15.45
N VAL A 49 10.73 -1.25 -14.88
CA VAL A 49 9.67 -0.24 -14.78
C VAL A 49 9.32 0.02 -13.34
N ALA A 50 9.29 1.29 -12.96
CA ALA A 50 8.80 1.74 -11.67
C ALA A 50 7.27 1.85 -11.71
N THR A 51 6.58 1.13 -10.84
CA THR A 51 5.11 1.09 -10.77
C THR A 51 4.53 1.97 -9.67
N ALA A 52 5.29 2.95 -9.18
CA ALA A 52 4.88 3.83 -8.08
C ALA A 52 3.54 4.54 -8.35
N ASN A 53 3.24 4.88 -9.60
CA ASN A 53 1.99 5.54 -9.98
C ASN A 53 0.79 4.60 -10.16
N LEU A 54 1.01 3.28 -10.24
CA LEU A 54 -0.06 2.28 -10.38
C LEU A 54 -0.46 1.73 -9.02
N ASP A 55 0.53 1.19 -8.30
CA ASP A 55 0.33 0.38 -7.10
C ASP A 55 0.84 1.09 -5.84
N GLY A 56 1.43 2.30 -5.95
CA GLY A 56 2.09 3.00 -4.84
C GLY A 56 3.44 2.41 -4.44
N GLU A 57 3.85 1.29 -5.04
CA GLU A 57 5.11 0.61 -4.76
C GLU A 57 6.28 1.26 -5.52
N THR A 58 7.34 1.61 -4.80
CA THR A 58 8.57 2.19 -5.34
C THR A 58 9.53 1.16 -5.94
N ASN A 59 9.18 -0.13 -5.88
CA ASN A 59 9.99 -1.22 -6.38
C ASN A 59 9.98 -1.26 -7.91
N LEU A 60 11.13 -1.60 -8.51
CA LEU A 60 11.22 -1.83 -9.94
C LEU A 60 10.70 -3.23 -10.28
N LYS A 61 9.75 -3.31 -11.20
CA LYS A 61 9.31 -4.57 -11.79
C LYS A 61 10.13 -4.86 -13.03
N ILE A 62 10.60 -6.10 -13.13
CA ILE A 62 11.34 -6.60 -14.28
C ILE A 62 10.33 -7.02 -15.34
N ARG A 63 10.52 -6.56 -16.58
CA ARG A 63 9.73 -6.94 -17.75
C ARG A 63 10.67 -7.45 -18.83
N GLN A 64 10.26 -8.47 -19.56
CA GLN A 64 11.11 -9.14 -20.53
C GLN A 64 10.37 -9.30 -21.85
N ALA A 65 11.00 -8.82 -22.93
CA ALA A 65 10.49 -9.05 -24.28
C ALA A 65 10.58 -10.54 -24.63
N SER A 66 9.72 -11.01 -25.53
CA SER A 66 9.88 -12.38 -26.06
C SER A 66 11.25 -12.52 -26.73
N LEU A 67 11.99 -13.58 -26.36
CA LEU A 67 13.35 -13.85 -26.87
C LEU A 67 13.40 -13.98 -28.40
N GLU A 68 12.29 -14.37 -29.03
CA GLU A 68 12.16 -14.49 -30.48
C GLU A 68 12.12 -13.13 -31.20
N VAL A 69 11.74 -12.07 -30.47
CA VAL A 69 11.61 -10.69 -30.95
C VAL A 69 12.78 -9.82 -30.47
N ALA A 70 13.42 -10.22 -29.36
CA ALA A 70 14.54 -9.55 -28.73
C ALA A 70 15.75 -9.29 -29.66
N GLY A 71 15.93 -10.09 -30.71
CA GLY A 71 17.00 -9.89 -31.71
C GLY A 71 16.85 -8.66 -32.60
N ILE A 72 15.71 -7.96 -32.56
CA ILE A 72 15.43 -6.77 -33.38
C ILE A 72 15.91 -5.53 -32.61
N ILE A 73 17.19 -5.22 -32.76
CA ILE A 73 17.88 -4.17 -31.99
C ILE A 73 18.03 -2.87 -32.81
N LYS A 74 18.04 -2.95 -34.15
CA LYS A 74 18.34 -1.80 -35.03
C LYS A 74 17.07 -1.13 -35.55
N GLU A 75 17.04 0.20 -35.51
CA GLU A 75 15.92 1.02 -36.02
C GLU A 75 15.58 0.72 -37.49
N GLY A 76 16.57 0.37 -38.31
CA GLY A 76 16.36 -0.02 -39.72
C GLY A 76 15.67 -1.38 -39.92
N GLN A 77 15.69 -2.28 -38.93
CA GLN A 77 14.97 -3.57 -38.99
C GLN A 77 13.51 -3.44 -38.54
N LEU A 78 13.17 -2.40 -37.78
CA LEU A 78 11.79 -2.10 -37.40
C LEU A 78 10.94 -1.76 -38.62
N VAL A 79 11.53 -1.12 -39.64
CA VAL A 79 10.85 -0.75 -40.90
C VAL A 79 10.25 -1.95 -41.64
N ASN A 80 10.83 -3.14 -41.47
CA ASN A 80 10.36 -4.38 -42.09
C ASN A 80 9.48 -5.22 -41.15
N LEU A 81 9.19 -4.75 -39.94
CA LEU A 81 8.36 -5.45 -38.98
C LEU A 81 6.89 -5.26 -39.33
N ASP A 82 6.30 -6.27 -39.95
CA ASP A 82 4.85 -6.34 -40.18
C ASP A 82 4.28 -7.55 -39.44
N GLY A 83 3.18 -7.30 -38.73
CA GLY A 83 2.56 -8.27 -37.85
C GLY A 83 1.21 -7.81 -37.34
N LYS A 84 0.53 -8.75 -36.70
CA LYS A 84 -0.80 -8.58 -36.14
C LYS A 84 -0.78 -8.99 -34.67
N ILE A 85 -1.40 -8.21 -33.81
CA ILE A 85 -1.56 -8.55 -32.40
C ILE A 85 -3.03 -8.82 -32.14
N GLU A 86 -3.32 -9.98 -31.59
CA GLU A 86 -4.64 -10.33 -31.07
C GLU A 86 -4.58 -10.34 -29.56
N CYS A 87 -5.34 -9.46 -28.93
CA CYS A 87 -5.40 -9.34 -27.47
C CYS A 87 -6.85 -9.35 -26.98
N GLU A 88 -7.00 -9.61 -25.69
CA GLU A 88 -8.25 -9.48 -24.93
C GLU A 88 -8.82 -8.05 -24.97
N GLU A 89 -10.07 -7.91 -24.52
CA GLU A 89 -10.71 -6.61 -24.33
C GLU A 89 -10.09 -5.87 -23.13
N PRO A 90 -10.09 -4.52 -23.13
CA PRO A 90 -9.53 -3.74 -22.03
C PRO A 90 -10.18 -4.06 -20.68
N ASP A 91 -9.40 -4.62 -19.75
CA ASP A 91 -9.82 -4.95 -18.38
C ASP A 91 -9.04 -4.18 -17.30
N ARG A 92 -9.63 -4.10 -16.10
CA ARG A 92 -9.12 -3.43 -14.90
C ARG A 92 -7.99 -4.16 -14.20
N GLN A 93 -7.80 -5.45 -14.45
CA GLN A 93 -6.78 -6.25 -13.77
C GLN A 93 -5.37 -5.95 -14.30
N PHE A 94 -4.48 -5.42 -13.47
CA PHE A 94 -3.09 -5.10 -13.86
C PHE A 94 -2.21 -6.32 -14.16
N ASN A 95 -2.45 -7.45 -13.46
CA ASN A 95 -1.58 -8.63 -13.51
C ASN A 95 -1.98 -9.65 -14.57
N ASN A 96 -3.17 -9.52 -15.14
CA ASN A 96 -3.63 -10.42 -16.19
C ASN A 96 -3.40 -9.74 -17.55
N PHE A 97 -2.82 -10.46 -18.50
CA PHE A 97 -2.80 -10.06 -19.89
C PHE A 97 -2.59 -11.28 -20.76
N VAL A 98 -3.48 -11.49 -21.72
CA VAL A 98 -3.35 -12.56 -22.71
C VAL A 98 -3.42 -11.97 -24.10
N GLY A 99 -2.34 -12.14 -24.85
CA GLY A 99 -2.25 -11.77 -26.25
C GLY A 99 -1.47 -12.78 -27.08
N THR A 100 -1.67 -12.75 -28.38
CA THR A 100 -0.90 -13.52 -29.36
C THR A 100 -0.37 -12.56 -30.42
N LEU A 101 0.95 -12.55 -30.60
CA LEU A 101 1.66 -11.78 -31.62
C LEU A 101 1.91 -12.68 -32.84
N TYR A 102 1.42 -12.26 -34.00
CA TYR A 102 1.62 -12.91 -35.28
C TYR A 102 2.59 -12.08 -36.12
N LEU A 103 3.83 -12.55 -36.27
CA LEU A 103 4.83 -11.94 -37.16
C LEU A 103 4.88 -12.68 -38.49
N ARG A 104 5.09 -11.96 -39.60
CA ARG A 104 5.23 -12.58 -40.92
C ARG A 104 6.39 -13.60 -40.92
N GLY A 105 6.08 -14.86 -41.21
CA GLY A 105 7.07 -15.94 -41.36
C GLY A 105 7.57 -16.57 -40.05
N LYS A 106 6.98 -16.24 -38.90
CA LYS A 106 7.27 -16.90 -37.61
C LYS A 106 6.01 -17.58 -37.05
N SER A 107 6.21 -18.52 -36.13
CA SER A 107 5.13 -19.09 -35.33
C SER A 107 4.44 -18.02 -34.49
N PRO A 108 3.15 -18.20 -34.13
CA PRO A 108 2.46 -17.31 -33.21
C PRO A 108 3.17 -17.28 -31.85
N ILE A 109 3.43 -16.09 -31.35
CA ILE A 109 4.14 -15.87 -30.08
C ILE A 109 3.10 -15.48 -29.04
N SER A 110 3.01 -16.26 -27.96
CA SER A 110 2.18 -15.90 -26.81
C SER A 110 2.80 -14.72 -26.06
N VAL A 111 1.99 -13.70 -25.79
CA VAL A 111 2.36 -12.51 -25.04
C VAL A 111 1.57 -12.52 -23.73
N GLY A 112 2.30 -12.53 -22.61
CA GLY A 112 1.75 -12.52 -21.27
C GLY A 112 1.97 -11.18 -20.55
N PRO A 113 1.68 -11.13 -19.24
CA PRO A 113 1.86 -9.92 -18.44
C PRO A 113 3.33 -9.48 -18.33
N ASP A 114 4.30 -10.40 -18.43
CA ASP A 114 5.73 -10.10 -18.35
C ASP A 114 6.25 -9.25 -19.52
N GLN A 115 5.54 -9.25 -20.64
CA GLN A 115 5.85 -8.46 -21.82
C GLN A 115 5.05 -7.14 -21.88
N MET A 116 4.04 -6.96 -21.03
CA MET A 116 3.16 -5.79 -21.05
C MET A 116 3.71 -4.68 -20.15
N LEU A 117 3.74 -3.47 -20.70
CA LEU A 117 4.08 -2.25 -19.98
C LEU A 117 2.83 -1.37 -19.89
N LEU A 118 2.57 -0.85 -18.71
CA LEU A 118 1.34 -0.13 -18.39
C LEU A 118 1.58 1.39 -18.40
N ARG A 119 0.55 2.13 -18.80
CA ARG A 119 0.54 3.60 -18.75
C ARG A 119 0.82 4.09 -17.34
N GLY A 120 1.61 5.16 -17.23
CA GLY A 120 1.93 5.81 -15.96
C GLY A 120 3.10 5.16 -15.22
N THR A 121 3.60 4.00 -15.66
CA THR A 121 4.89 3.48 -15.20
C THR A 121 6.04 4.30 -15.75
N GLN A 122 7.12 4.40 -14.98
CA GLN A 122 8.33 5.10 -15.40
C GLN A 122 9.40 4.09 -15.79
N LEU A 123 10.09 4.33 -16.91
CA LEU A 123 11.23 3.51 -17.29
C LEU A 123 12.43 3.86 -16.40
N LYS A 124 13.09 2.85 -15.83
CA LYS A 124 14.28 3.03 -15.00
C LYS A 124 15.35 2.02 -15.40
N ASN A 125 16.62 2.35 -15.18
CA ASN A 125 17.76 1.45 -15.36
C ASN A 125 17.90 0.83 -16.76
N THR A 126 17.24 1.41 -17.77
CA THR A 126 17.36 1.01 -19.18
C THR A 126 17.39 2.25 -20.04
N GLN A 127 18.36 2.32 -20.95
CA GLN A 127 18.58 3.53 -21.76
C GLN A 127 17.39 3.83 -22.68
N TRP A 128 16.84 2.80 -23.31
CA TRP A 128 15.69 2.92 -24.18
C TRP A 128 14.93 1.60 -24.28
N ILE A 129 13.63 1.71 -24.54
CA ILE A 129 12.78 0.58 -24.93
C ILE A 129 11.99 0.93 -26.18
N ILE A 130 11.58 -0.12 -26.89
CA ILE A 130 10.69 -0.03 -28.03
C ILE A 130 9.51 -0.95 -27.75
N GLY A 131 8.31 -0.40 -27.86
CA GLY A 131 7.09 -1.17 -27.68
C GLY A 131 5.97 -0.73 -28.60
N VAL A 132 5.00 -1.62 -28.75
CA VAL A 132 3.81 -1.42 -29.58
C VAL A 132 2.60 -1.13 -28.72
N VAL A 133 1.89 -0.06 -29.04
CA VAL A 133 0.75 0.42 -28.26
C VAL A 133 -0.51 -0.42 -28.53
N ILE A 134 -1.11 -0.93 -27.44
CA ILE A 134 -2.33 -1.74 -27.46
C ILE A 134 -3.55 -0.93 -27.02
N TYR A 135 -3.48 -0.26 -25.86
CA TYR A 135 -4.61 0.48 -25.30
C TYR A 135 -4.25 1.94 -25.10
N THR A 136 -5.17 2.85 -25.43
CA THR A 136 -4.96 4.29 -25.36
C THR A 136 -6.08 5.00 -24.59
N GLY A 137 -5.81 6.18 -24.05
CA GLY A 137 -6.83 7.00 -23.39
C GLY A 137 -7.53 6.29 -22.23
N PHE A 138 -8.86 6.24 -22.26
CA PHE A 138 -9.70 5.63 -21.21
C PHE A 138 -9.70 4.10 -21.25
N GLU A 139 -9.19 3.48 -22.31
CA GLU A 139 -9.06 2.02 -22.40
C GLU A 139 -7.83 1.50 -21.64
N THR A 140 -6.89 2.37 -21.28
CA THR A 140 -5.73 1.96 -20.47
C THR A 140 -6.16 1.47 -19.10
N LYS A 141 -5.51 0.42 -18.59
CA LYS A 141 -5.89 -0.23 -17.32
C LYS A 141 -5.89 0.75 -16.15
N LEU A 142 -4.93 1.68 -16.12
CA LEU A 142 -4.85 2.72 -15.09
C LEU A 142 -6.05 3.70 -15.12
N MET A 143 -6.53 4.08 -16.31
CA MET A 143 -7.70 4.98 -16.43
C MET A 143 -9.01 4.27 -16.14
N GLN A 144 -9.13 2.98 -16.48
CA GLN A 144 -10.32 2.20 -16.12
C GLN A 144 -10.51 2.03 -14.61
N ASN A 145 -9.41 2.11 -13.85
CA ASN A 145 -9.41 2.11 -12.39
C ASN A 145 -9.56 3.51 -11.77
N SER A 146 -9.63 4.58 -12.57
CA SER A 146 -9.86 5.93 -12.07
C SER A 146 -11.34 6.14 -11.72
N VAL A 147 -11.63 6.36 -10.43
CA VAL A 147 -12.99 6.63 -9.95
C VAL A 147 -13.24 8.13 -9.97
N LYS A 148 -14.31 8.57 -10.64
CA LYS A 148 -14.75 9.98 -10.59
C LYS A 148 -15.14 10.35 -9.16
N SER A 149 -14.52 11.38 -8.60
CA SER A 149 -14.76 11.77 -7.21
C SER A 149 -16.20 12.29 -7.01
N PRO A 150 -16.96 11.76 -6.03
CA PRO A 150 -18.30 12.25 -5.73
C PRO A 150 -18.27 13.62 -5.03
N LEU A 151 -19.33 14.41 -5.20
CA LEU A 151 -19.53 15.66 -4.47
C LEU A 151 -19.91 15.35 -3.02
N LYS A 152 -19.10 15.81 -2.06
CA LYS A 152 -19.33 15.65 -0.62
C LYS A 152 -20.05 16.87 -0.06
N ARG A 153 -21.05 16.67 0.80
CA ARG A 153 -21.79 17.74 1.54
C ARG A 153 -21.63 17.55 3.03
N SER A 154 -21.47 18.63 3.79
CA SER A 154 -21.27 18.56 5.25
C SER A 154 -22.57 18.28 5.99
N GLN A 155 -22.47 17.73 7.21
CA GLN A 155 -23.60 17.53 8.11
C GLN A 155 -24.18 18.86 8.58
N VAL A 156 -23.33 19.86 8.82
CA VAL A 156 -23.78 21.21 9.19
C VAL A 156 -24.61 21.83 8.08
N GLU A 157 -24.24 21.64 6.81
CA GLU A 157 -25.05 22.08 5.67
C GLU A 157 -26.42 21.38 5.63
N LYS A 158 -26.48 20.07 5.87
CA LYS A 158 -27.75 19.33 5.96
C LYS A 158 -28.66 19.84 7.08
N VAL A 159 -28.08 20.07 8.27
CA VAL A 159 -28.82 20.61 9.43
C VAL A 159 -29.30 22.04 9.15
N THR A 160 -28.45 22.89 8.57
CA THR A 160 -28.80 24.27 8.20
C THR A 160 -29.94 24.28 7.18
N ASN A 161 -29.90 23.39 6.18
CA ASN A 161 -30.96 23.28 5.19
C ASN A 161 -32.30 22.82 5.81
N MET A 162 -32.25 21.88 6.77
CA MET A 162 -33.44 21.49 7.55
C MET A 162 -33.98 22.64 8.40
N GLN A 163 -33.11 23.44 9.02
CA GLN A 163 -33.51 24.62 9.78
C GLN A 163 -34.12 25.71 8.88
N ILE A 164 -33.56 25.95 7.70
CA ILE A 164 -34.14 26.85 6.69
C ILE A 164 -35.54 26.39 6.29
N LEU A 165 -35.75 25.09 6.09
CA LEU A 165 -37.07 24.54 5.82
C LEU A 165 -38.06 24.79 6.97
N ILE A 166 -37.63 24.59 8.22
CA ILE A 166 -38.45 24.87 9.40
C ILE A 166 -38.80 26.36 9.48
N LEU A 167 -37.84 27.27 9.25
CA LEU A 167 -38.07 28.71 9.23
C LEU A 167 -39.02 29.14 8.09
N LEU A 168 -38.92 28.50 6.92
CA LEU A 168 -39.83 28.74 5.81
C LEU A 168 -41.27 28.29 6.14
N LEU A 169 -41.43 27.14 6.79
CA LEU A 169 -42.74 26.69 7.28
C LEU A 169 -43.31 27.65 8.35
N LEU A 170 -42.46 28.15 9.25
CA LEU A 170 -42.84 29.16 10.23
C LEU A 170 -43.25 30.49 9.57
N LEU A 171 -42.53 30.93 8.53
CA LEU A 171 -42.87 32.11 7.75
C LEU A 171 -44.28 32.00 7.14
N PHE A 172 -44.58 30.87 6.49
CA PHE A 172 -45.92 30.61 5.97
C PHE A 172 -46.97 30.57 7.09
N GLY A 173 -46.66 29.95 8.23
CA GLY A 173 -47.54 29.92 9.40
C GLY A 173 -47.89 31.31 9.94
N ILE A 174 -46.89 32.15 10.21
CA ILE A 174 -47.09 33.50 10.75
C ILE A 174 -47.80 34.40 9.72
N SER A 175 -47.48 34.26 8.43
CA SER A 175 -48.16 35.02 7.36
C SER A 175 -49.64 34.65 7.25
N ALA A 176 -50.00 33.37 7.40
CA ALA A 176 -51.38 32.92 7.40
C ALA A 176 -52.15 33.44 8.62
N VAL A 177 -51.55 33.36 9.82
CA VAL A 177 -52.15 33.91 11.05
C VAL A 177 -52.37 35.42 10.92
N SER A 178 -51.38 36.15 10.37
CA SER A 178 -51.48 37.59 10.14
C SER A 178 -52.57 37.94 9.12
N CYS A 179 -52.72 37.13 8.05
CA CYS A 179 -53.80 37.30 7.08
C CYS A 179 -55.19 37.07 7.70
N VAL A 180 -55.34 36.05 8.54
CA VAL A 180 -56.60 35.80 9.28
C VAL A 180 -56.89 36.97 10.23
N GLY A 181 -55.89 37.41 10.98
CA GLY A 181 -56.01 38.58 11.87
C GLY A 181 -56.41 39.86 11.12
N ALA A 182 -55.78 40.12 9.97
CA ALA A 182 -56.12 41.25 9.10
C ALA A 182 -57.55 41.14 8.56
N THR A 183 -58.00 39.95 8.18
CA THR A 183 -59.37 39.72 7.71
C THR A 183 -60.40 39.97 8.83
N ILE A 184 -60.12 39.53 10.06
CA ILE A 184 -60.98 39.77 11.23
C ILE A 184 -61.02 41.27 11.56
N TRP A 185 -59.86 41.92 11.61
CA TRP A 185 -59.74 43.35 11.89
C TRP A 185 -60.50 44.20 10.86
N ASN A 186 -60.30 43.90 9.58
CA ASN A 186 -61.00 44.55 8.48
C ASN A 186 -62.51 44.38 8.65
N LYS A 187 -63.01 43.18 8.95
CA LYS A 187 -64.45 42.96 9.16
C LYS A 187 -65.02 43.73 10.37
N MET A 188 -64.25 43.91 11.44
CA MET A 188 -64.74 44.56 12.66
C MET A 188 -64.68 46.09 12.64
N TYR A 189 -63.67 46.67 11.97
CA TYR A 189 -63.38 48.10 12.10
C TYR A 189 -63.42 48.91 10.78
N LEU A 190 -63.62 48.28 9.61
CA LEU A 190 -63.62 49.02 8.32
C LEU A 190 -64.67 50.14 8.29
N GLU A 191 -65.86 49.90 8.83
CA GLU A 191 -66.99 50.85 8.75
C GLU A 191 -66.72 52.14 9.53
N ASN A 192 -65.82 52.11 10.52
CA ASN A 192 -65.54 53.23 11.43
C ASN A 192 -64.33 54.09 11.01
N ILE A 193 -63.59 53.74 9.95
CA ILE A 193 -62.31 54.38 9.62
C ILE A 193 -62.41 55.22 8.34
N TRP A 194 -62.70 56.52 8.51
CA TRP A 194 -62.93 57.47 7.41
C TRP A 194 -61.69 57.77 6.54
N TYR A 195 -60.48 57.62 7.09
CA TYR A 195 -59.23 57.99 6.40
C TYR A 195 -58.62 56.87 5.54
N MET A 196 -59.10 55.61 5.66
CA MET A 196 -58.55 54.48 4.89
C MET A 196 -59.09 54.40 3.45
N GLY A 197 -59.91 55.35 3.01
CA GLY A 197 -60.25 55.51 1.58
C GLY A 197 -61.12 54.39 0.97
N ILE A 198 -61.74 53.53 1.79
CA ILE A 198 -62.60 52.42 1.35
C ILE A 198 -64.08 52.85 1.27
N SER A 199 -64.37 54.16 1.34
CA SER A 199 -65.73 54.66 1.23
C SER A 199 -66.16 54.73 -0.24
N GLY A 200 -66.89 53.69 -0.69
CA GLY A 200 -67.87 53.86 -1.78
C GLY A 200 -67.58 53.26 -3.16
N LYS A 201 -66.61 52.35 -3.35
CA LYS A 201 -66.53 51.56 -4.60
C LYS A 201 -66.43 50.06 -4.35
N CYS A 202 -67.29 49.35 -5.08
CA CYS A 202 -67.49 47.92 -5.19
C CYS A 202 -66.34 47.03 -4.71
N ILE A 203 -66.72 46.09 -3.84
CA ILE A 203 -66.11 44.80 -3.53
C ILE A 203 -65.24 44.30 -4.69
N THR A 204 -63.97 44.71 -4.74
CA THR A 204 -62.95 43.80 -5.26
C THR A 204 -62.85 42.72 -4.20
N PRO A 205 -63.06 41.44 -4.52
CA PRO A 205 -62.89 40.38 -3.54
C PRO A 205 -61.53 40.60 -2.89
N HIS A 206 -61.48 40.69 -1.56
CA HIS A 206 -60.20 40.70 -0.85
C HIS A 206 -59.42 39.52 -1.40
N ASN A 207 -58.41 39.80 -2.21
CA ASN A 207 -57.60 38.72 -2.72
C ASN A 207 -56.73 38.31 -1.54
N HIS A 208 -57.24 37.39 -0.72
CA HIS A 208 -56.54 36.83 0.43
C HIS A 208 -55.13 36.36 0.05
N VAL A 209 -54.94 36.00 -1.22
CA VAL A 209 -53.64 35.72 -1.83
C VAL A 209 -52.69 36.92 -1.80
N PHE A 210 -53.14 38.13 -2.18
CA PHE A 210 -52.32 39.34 -2.12
C PHE A 210 -52.04 39.75 -0.67
N ASP A 211 -53.01 39.62 0.24
CA ASP A 211 -52.81 39.93 1.66
C ASP A 211 -51.74 39.00 2.27
N ILE A 212 -51.78 37.70 1.97
CA ILE A 212 -50.74 36.73 2.37
C ILE A 212 -49.37 37.10 1.77
N LEU A 213 -49.30 37.47 0.48
CA LEU A 213 -48.05 37.86 -0.17
C LEU A 213 -47.43 39.09 0.48
N VAL A 214 -48.23 40.09 0.87
CA VAL A 214 -47.75 41.28 1.61
C VAL A 214 -47.12 40.86 2.94
N PHE A 215 -47.75 39.96 3.69
CA PHE A 215 -47.17 39.47 4.95
C PHE A 215 -45.93 38.60 4.76
N ILE A 216 -45.86 37.80 3.69
CA ILE A 216 -44.63 37.06 3.33
C ILE A 216 -43.48 38.03 3.05
N ILE A 217 -43.73 39.10 2.29
CA ILE A 217 -42.72 40.14 2.02
C ILE A 217 -42.34 40.86 3.32
N LEU A 218 -43.29 41.18 4.19
CA LEU A 218 -43.00 41.82 5.48
C LEU A 218 -42.06 40.97 6.34
N TYR A 219 -42.27 39.66 6.36
CA TYR A 219 -41.51 38.72 7.19
C TYR A 219 -40.35 38.02 6.45
N HIS A 220 -39.98 38.44 5.23
CA HIS A 220 -38.93 37.78 4.44
C HIS A 220 -37.56 37.71 5.17
N ASN A 221 -37.30 38.66 6.07
CA ASN A 221 -36.09 38.70 6.90
C ASN A 221 -35.98 37.54 7.91
N LEU A 222 -37.04 36.75 8.13
CA LEU A 222 -36.99 35.54 8.97
C LEU A 222 -36.09 34.45 8.37
N VAL A 223 -35.94 34.42 7.04
CA VAL A 223 -34.99 33.53 6.36
C VAL A 223 -33.79 34.38 5.93
N PRO A 224 -32.71 34.45 6.75
CA PRO A 224 -31.58 35.31 6.45
C PRO A 224 -30.83 34.82 5.21
N ILE A 225 -30.97 35.55 4.10
CA ILE A 225 -30.31 35.25 2.82
C ILE A 225 -28.78 35.24 2.98
N SER A 226 -28.26 36.08 3.90
CA SER A 226 -26.82 36.18 4.18
C SER A 226 -26.24 34.96 4.90
N LEU A 227 -27.05 34.11 5.54
CA LEU A 227 -26.54 33.00 6.36
C LEU A 227 -25.65 32.06 5.54
N LEU A 228 -26.11 31.63 4.36
CA LEU A 228 -25.35 30.71 3.52
C LEU A 228 -24.02 31.34 3.06
N LEU A 229 -24.06 32.59 2.59
CA LEU A 229 -22.87 33.32 2.13
C LEU A 229 -21.85 33.52 3.27
N THR A 230 -22.33 33.86 4.47
CA THR A 230 -21.45 34.02 5.64
C THR A 230 -20.79 32.71 6.04
N LEU A 231 -21.53 31.59 6.03
CA LEU A 231 -20.97 30.27 6.31
C LEU A 231 -19.92 29.86 5.27
N GLU A 232 -20.18 30.06 3.98
CA GLU A 232 -19.19 29.79 2.93
C GLU A 232 -17.92 30.65 3.07
N THR A 233 -18.10 31.93 3.41
CA THR A 233 -16.98 32.85 3.62
C THR A 233 -16.13 32.42 4.83
N VAL A 234 -16.76 32.04 5.94
CA VAL A 234 -16.07 31.53 7.13
C VAL A 234 -15.29 30.26 6.81
N LYS A 235 -15.92 29.29 6.11
CA LYS A 235 -15.26 28.04 5.70
C LYS A 235 -14.05 28.30 4.81
N PHE A 236 -14.16 29.23 3.88
CA PHE A 236 -13.05 29.61 3.01
C PHE A 236 -11.89 30.20 3.81
N ILE A 237 -12.16 31.13 4.74
CA ILE A 237 -11.12 31.74 5.59
C ILE A 237 -10.46 30.66 6.47
N GLN A 238 -11.23 29.76 7.07
CA GLN A 238 -10.70 28.63 7.84
C GLN A 238 -9.78 27.73 7.00
N ALA A 239 -10.13 27.48 5.73
CA ALA A 239 -9.28 26.70 4.83
C ALA A 239 -7.93 27.40 4.59
N GLN A 240 -7.93 28.74 4.47
CA GLN A 240 -6.68 29.50 4.33
C GLN A 240 -5.84 29.45 5.60
N PHE A 241 -6.46 29.51 6.79
CA PHE A 241 -5.70 29.36 8.04
C PHE A 241 -5.03 28.00 8.17
N ILE A 242 -5.68 26.92 7.74
CA ILE A 242 -5.05 25.59 7.67
C ILE A 242 -3.85 25.61 6.72
N ASN A 243 -3.95 26.29 5.58
CA ASN A 243 -2.87 26.37 4.60
C ASN A 243 -1.67 27.22 5.06
N TRP A 244 -1.89 28.16 5.97
CA TRP A 244 -0.88 29.08 6.49
C TRP A 244 -0.29 28.63 7.84
N ASP A 245 -0.68 27.45 8.32
CA ASP A 245 -0.21 26.94 9.60
C ASP A 245 1.21 26.36 9.47
N GLU A 246 2.16 26.96 10.18
CA GLU A 246 3.55 26.50 10.25
C GLU A 246 3.68 25.18 11.04
N ASP A 247 2.79 24.91 12.01
CA ASP A 247 2.83 23.65 12.77
C ASP A 247 2.45 22.44 11.90
N MET A 248 1.76 22.69 10.77
CA MET A 248 1.40 21.68 9.76
C MET A 248 2.32 21.72 8.53
N HIS A 249 3.50 22.33 8.64
CA HIS A 249 4.54 22.30 7.62
C HIS A 249 5.40 21.05 7.73
N TYR A 250 5.55 20.33 6.63
CA TYR A 250 6.45 19.20 6.54
C TYR A 250 7.80 19.63 5.92
N GLU A 251 8.77 19.89 6.79
CA GLU A 251 10.08 20.45 6.44
C GLU A 251 10.87 19.63 5.42
N GLN A 252 10.76 18.29 5.42
CA GLN A 252 11.60 17.44 4.57
C GLN A 252 11.33 17.62 3.07
N ASN A 253 10.07 17.84 2.70
CA ASN A 253 9.66 18.04 1.30
C ASN A 253 9.21 19.48 1.01
N ASP A 254 9.30 20.38 2.00
CA ASP A 254 8.78 21.74 1.94
C ASP A 254 7.29 21.79 1.52
N LEU A 255 6.47 20.98 2.20
CA LEU A 255 5.05 20.85 1.89
C LEU A 255 4.19 21.33 3.05
N TYR A 256 3.33 22.31 2.77
CA TYR A 256 2.28 22.76 3.70
C TYR A 256 1.02 21.89 3.56
N ALA A 257 0.28 21.74 4.65
CA ALA A 257 -1.06 21.16 4.61
C ALA A 257 -1.96 21.97 3.67
N MET A 258 -2.61 21.31 2.70
CA MET A 258 -3.45 21.99 1.71
C MET A 258 -4.90 21.51 1.80
N ALA A 259 -5.78 22.38 2.28
CA ALA A 259 -7.22 22.18 2.28
C ALA A 259 -7.80 22.36 0.87
N ARG A 260 -7.87 21.26 0.08
CA ARG A 260 -8.40 21.27 -1.30
C ARG A 260 -9.91 21.52 -1.39
N THR A 261 -10.65 21.16 -0.34
CA THR A 261 -12.11 21.31 -0.26
C THR A 261 -12.46 22.11 0.98
N SER A 262 -12.81 23.39 0.82
CA SER A 262 -13.16 24.29 1.93
C SER A 262 -14.46 23.91 2.66
N ASN A 263 -15.36 23.18 2.00
CA ASN A 263 -16.71 22.92 2.52
C ASN A 263 -16.77 21.88 3.66
N LEU A 264 -15.65 21.22 3.97
CA LEU A 264 -15.60 20.09 4.91
C LEU A 264 -14.80 20.39 6.19
N ASN A 265 -14.31 21.62 6.37
CA ASN A 265 -13.43 21.96 7.50
C ASN A 265 -14.08 21.66 8.86
N GLU A 266 -15.38 21.93 8.99
CA GLU A 266 -16.17 21.63 10.20
C GLU A 266 -16.31 20.13 10.54
N GLU A 267 -16.19 19.25 9.54
CA GLU A 267 -16.29 17.80 9.76
C GLU A 267 -15.10 17.26 10.54
N LEU A 268 -13.94 17.92 10.46
CA LEU A 268 -12.73 17.54 11.21
C LEU A 268 -12.99 17.52 12.72
N GLY A 269 -13.87 18.40 13.22
CA GLY A 269 -14.29 18.42 14.63
C GLY A 269 -15.33 17.36 15.02
N GLN A 270 -15.89 16.63 14.05
CA GLN A 270 -16.92 15.61 14.26
C GLN A 270 -16.44 14.19 13.99
N VAL A 271 -15.17 14.01 13.62
CA VAL A 271 -14.59 12.70 13.31
C VAL A 271 -14.60 11.82 14.56
N LYS A 272 -15.22 10.64 14.45
CA LYS A 272 -15.22 9.59 15.49
C LYS A 272 -14.46 8.34 15.10
N TYR A 273 -14.35 8.08 13.80
CA TYR A 273 -13.71 6.91 13.24
C TYR A 273 -12.68 7.37 12.22
N LEU A 274 -11.45 6.91 12.37
CA LEU A 274 -10.35 7.13 11.45
C LEU A 274 -10.01 5.79 10.79
N PHE A 275 -10.29 5.68 9.50
CA PHE A 275 -9.78 4.58 8.68
C PHE A 275 -8.42 4.99 8.14
N SER A 276 -7.37 4.30 8.58
CA SER A 276 -6.00 4.55 8.13
C SER A 276 -5.52 3.39 7.26
N ASP A 277 -4.85 3.72 6.16
CA ASP A 277 -3.99 2.75 5.50
C ASP A 277 -2.75 2.50 6.38
N LYS A 278 -2.14 1.33 6.26
CA LYS A 278 -0.85 1.01 6.89
C LYS A 278 0.29 1.57 6.06
N THR A 279 0.35 1.19 4.79
CA THR A 279 1.52 1.41 3.93
C THR A 279 1.51 2.84 3.41
N GLY A 280 2.61 3.57 3.59
CA GLY A 280 2.72 4.96 3.15
C GLY A 280 1.98 5.99 4.02
N THR A 281 1.12 5.56 4.95
CA THR A 281 0.45 6.44 5.93
C THR A 281 0.99 6.25 7.34
N LEU A 282 0.95 5.01 7.89
CA LEU A 282 1.55 4.73 9.19
C LEU A 282 3.05 4.46 9.07
N THR A 283 3.46 3.79 7.98
CA THR A 283 4.86 3.49 7.70
C THR A 283 5.44 4.41 6.63
N CYS A 284 6.74 4.69 6.73
CA CYS A 284 7.51 5.38 5.70
C CYS A 284 7.78 4.50 4.47
N ASN A 285 7.37 3.23 4.51
CA ASN A 285 7.76 2.20 3.52
C ASN A 285 9.29 2.09 3.34
N THR A 286 10.04 2.38 4.41
CA THR A 286 11.50 2.23 4.45
C THR A 286 11.84 1.16 5.47
N MET A 287 12.28 0.02 4.96
CA MET A 287 12.76 -1.08 5.79
C MET A 287 14.18 -0.79 6.26
N ALA A 288 14.42 -0.98 7.55
CA ALA A 288 15.73 -0.79 8.15
C ALA A 288 16.20 -2.07 8.84
N PHE A 289 17.37 -2.56 8.45
CA PHE A 289 18.04 -3.60 9.21
C PHE A 289 18.41 -3.04 10.59
N LYS A 290 17.94 -3.70 11.67
CA LYS A 290 18.06 -3.19 13.04
C LYS A 290 18.84 -4.09 13.97
N LYS A 291 18.56 -5.39 13.95
CA LYS A 291 19.24 -6.36 14.83
C LYS A 291 19.54 -7.63 14.05
N CYS A 292 20.52 -8.37 14.54
CA CYS A 292 20.78 -9.74 14.12
C CYS A 292 21.31 -10.56 15.29
N THR A 293 21.06 -11.85 15.22
CA THR A 293 21.68 -12.87 16.07
C THR A 293 22.58 -13.69 15.17
N ILE A 294 23.87 -13.80 15.51
CA ILE A 294 24.86 -14.62 14.79
C ILE A 294 25.34 -15.69 15.76
N ALA A 295 25.42 -16.95 15.32
CA ALA A 295 25.90 -18.06 16.13
C ALA A 295 27.33 -17.80 16.65
N VAL A 296 27.49 -17.57 17.96
CA VAL A 296 28.80 -17.38 18.60
C VAL A 296 29.16 -18.59 19.45
N LEU A 297 30.35 -19.14 19.18
CA LEU A 297 30.97 -20.24 19.89
C LEU A 297 31.14 -19.91 21.39
N ALA A 298 30.26 -20.42 22.25
CA ALA A 298 30.46 -20.50 23.71
C ALA A 298 31.49 -21.59 24.07
N GLY A 299 32.64 -21.60 23.40
CA GLY A 299 33.65 -22.66 23.48
C GLY A 299 35.00 -22.24 24.08
N ALA A 300 35.18 -20.98 24.45
CA ALA A 300 36.37 -20.54 25.19
C ALA A 300 35.97 -19.43 26.17
N ILE A 301 35.44 -19.83 27.32
CA ILE A 301 35.57 -19.25 28.67
C ILE A 301 34.44 -19.88 29.48
N ARG A 302 34.75 -21.02 30.09
CA ARG A 302 34.10 -21.47 31.33
C ARG A 302 34.52 -20.48 32.40
N ASP A 303 33.88 -19.33 32.43
CA ASP A 303 33.68 -18.54 33.62
C ASP A 303 32.56 -17.54 33.32
N SER A 304 31.69 -17.41 34.29
CA SER A 304 30.53 -16.53 34.35
C SER A 304 30.66 -15.26 33.47
N TRP A 305 29.66 -15.01 32.60
CA TRP A 305 29.44 -13.80 31.76
C TRP A 305 29.83 -13.78 30.27
N SER A 306 29.95 -14.92 29.58
CA SER A 306 30.20 -14.94 28.13
C SER A 306 28.91 -15.00 27.27
N LYS A 307 28.16 -13.89 27.20
CA LYS A 307 27.11 -13.64 26.19
C LYS A 307 27.63 -12.58 25.20
N VAL A 308 27.93 -13.00 23.97
CA VAL A 308 28.31 -12.13 22.85
C VAL A 308 27.33 -12.52 21.73
N ILE A 309 26.33 -11.72 21.28
CA ILE A 309 26.11 -10.28 21.32
C ILE A 309 24.60 -9.98 21.59
N PHE A 310 24.32 -9.19 22.62
CA PHE A 310 23.11 -8.39 22.77
C PHE A 310 23.61 -6.97 23.05
N CYS A 311 23.26 -5.95 22.26
CA CYS A 311 23.40 -4.57 22.73
C CYS A 311 22.35 -3.65 22.10
N ILE A 312 21.29 -3.46 22.87
CA ILE A 312 20.44 -2.28 22.91
C ILE A 312 21.34 -1.03 22.83
N LEU A 313 21.10 -0.17 21.84
CA LEU A 313 21.69 1.16 21.78
C LEU A 313 21.44 1.87 23.13
N PRO A 314 22.47 2.49 23.75
CA PRO A 314 22.24 3.35 24.90
C PRO A 314 21.27 4.47 24.50
N HIS A 315 20.45 4.86 25.45
CA HIS A 315 19.44 5.92 25.39
C HIS A 315 20.09 7.31 25.16
N SER A 316 20.83 7.51 24.06
CA SER A 316 21.30 8.82 23.62
C SER A 316 20.44 9.26 22.44
N ARG A 317 19.76 10.39 22.61
CA ARG A 317 19.07 11.16 21.58
C ARG A 317 19.97 11.37 20.36
N ALA A 318 19.87 10.48 19.39
CA ALA A 318 20.32 10.69 18.03
C ALA A 318 19.30 10.01 17.10
N SER A 319 18.32 10.79 16.68
CA SER A 319 17.58 10.57 15.44
C SER A 319 18.57 10.22 14.31
N PHE A 320 18.23 9.23 13.48
CA PHE A 320 18.98 8.77 12.29
C PHE A 320 20.11 7.72 12.47
N CYS A 321 19.84 6.53 13.03
CA CYS A 321 20.82 5.43 12.92
C CYS A 321 20.18 4.09 12.44
N GLU A 322 20.50 3.74 11.20
CA GLU A 322 20.49 2.37 10.64
C GLU A 322 21.58 1.50 11.30
N PHE A 323 21.52 0.17 11.14
CA PHE A 323 22.46 -0.81 11.73
C PHE A 323 23.91 -0.32 11.72
N ASN A 324 24.48 -0.13 12.91
CA ASN A 324 25.88 0.22 13.11
C ASN A 324 26.31 -0.35 14.46
N ASP A 325 26.92 -1.54 14.46
CA ASP A 325 27.51 -2.14 15.65
C ASP A 325 29.04 -2.10 15.54
N PRO A 326 29.71 -1.16 16.22
CA PRO A 326 31.17 -1.09 16.20
C PRO A 326 31.82 -2.35 16.77
N LYS A 327 31.16 -3.08 17.69
CA LYS A 327 31.72 -4.32 18.26
C LYS A 327 31.79 -5.45 17.25
N LEU A 328 30.88 -5.47 16.28
CA LEU A 328 30.88 -6.48 15.22
C LEU A 328 32.04 -6.22 14.24
N LEU A 329 32.35 -4.95 13.99
CA LEU A 329 33.50 -4.52 13.20
C LEU A 329 34.82 -4.80 13.94
N GLU A 330 34.91 -4.44 15.23
CA GLU A 330 36.06 -4.69 16.10
C GLU A 330 36.36 -6.21 16.20
N ASN A 331 35.34 -7.04 16.46
CA ASN A 331 35.53 -8.50 16.52
C ASN A 331 36.01 -9.12 15.20
N PHE A 332 35.68 -8.49 14.07
CA PHE A 332 36.14 -8.91 12.75
C PHE A 332 37.60 -8.47 12.51
N GLU A 333 37.96 -7.24 12.87
CA GLU A 333 39.32 -6.70 12.74
C GLU A 333 40.31 -7.38 13.71
N ASP A 334 39.86 -7.75 14.92
CA ASP A 334 40.67 -8.39 15.96
C ASP A 334 40.89 -9.91 15.75
N GLY A 335 40.28 -10.50 14.70
CA GLY A 335 40.47 -11.90 14.35
C GLY A 335 39.91 -12.89 15.39
N HIS A 336 38.83 -12.53 16.10
CA HIS A 336 38.16 -13.41 17.06
C HIS A 336 37.73 -14.73 16.38
N PRO A 337 37.65 -15.89 17.07
CA PRO A 337 37.12 -17.14 16.50
C PRO A 337 35.68 -17.04 15.94
N SER A 338 34.96 -15.96 16.25
CA SER A 338 33.63 -15.66 15.69
C SER A 338 33.68 -14.97 14.32
N SER A 339 34.85 -14.49 13.89
CA SER A 339 35.04 -13.76 12.64
C SER A 339 34.66 -14.58 11.41
N GLU A 340 34.91 -15.90 11.42
CA GLU A 340 34.51 -16.81 10.34
C GLU A 340 32.98 -16.87 10.20
N TYR A 341 32.25 -17.08 11.29
CA TYR A 341 30.78 -17.11 11.27
C TYR A 341 30.17 -15.75 10.86
N ILE A 342 30.74 -14.64 11.33
CA ILE A 342 30.30 -13.29 10.95
C ILE A 342 30.54 -13.08 9.45
N LYS A 343 31.69 -13.49 8.92
CA LYS A 343 32.02 -13.40 7.50
C LYS A 343 31.03 -14.22 6.67
N GLU A 344 30.71 -15.44 7.08
CA GLU A 344 29.72 -16.27 6.39
C GLU A 344 28.33 -15.63 6.42
N PHE A 345 27.92 -15.10 7.57
CA PHE A 345 26.63 -14.43 7.72
C PHE A 345 26.51 -13.22 6.79
N LEU A 346 27.53 -12.36 6.74
CA LEU A 346 27.55 -11.19 5.86
C LEU A 346 27.67 -11.57 4.39
N THR A 347 28.43 -12.62 4.07
CA THR A 347 28.52 -13.15 2.69
C THR A 347 27.16 -13.63 2.22
N LEU A 348 26.41 -14.33 3.06
CA LEU A 348 25.06 -14.78 2.75
C LEU A 348 24.12 -13.60 2.48
N LEU A 349 24.17 -12.55 3.31
CA LEU A 349 23.36 -11.34 3.11
C LEU A 349 23.67 -10.62 1.79
N CYS A 350 24.86 -10.81 1.19
CA CYS A 350 25.26 -10.25 -0.11
C CYS A 350 25.07 -11.19 -1.30
N VAL A 351 24.68 -12.45 -1.08
CA VAL A 351 24.56 -13.46 -2.15
C VAL A 351 23.13 -13.95 -2.28
N CYS A 352 22.48 -14.26 -1.16
CA CYS A 352 21.13 -14.80 -1.12
C CYS A 352 20.09 -13.66 -1.19
N HIS A 353 19.98 -12.99 -2.34
CA HIS A 353 18.95 -11.96 -2.56
C HIS A 353 18.68 -11.68 -4.03
N THR A 354 17.59 -10.97 -4.29
CA THR A 354 17.19 -10.54 -5.64
C THR A 354 17.50 -9.08 -5.96
N VAL A 355 18.18 -8.36 -5.04
CA VAL A 355 18.57 -6.96 -5.18
C VAL A 355 19.38 -6.69 -6.46
N ILE A 356 19.07 -5.57 -7.11
CA ILE A 356 19.74 -5.00 -8.27
C ILE A 356 20.48 -3.73 -7.82
N PRO A 357 21.80 -3.64 -8.07
CA PRO A 357 22.59 -2.45 -7.77
C PRO A 357 22.53 -1.47 -8.95
N GLU A 358 22.07 -0.25 -8.69
CA GLU A 358 22.11 0.88 -9.63
C GLU A 358 23.30 1.78 -9.24
N ARG A 359 24.20 2.07 -10.18
CA ARG A 359 25.36 2.94 -9.94
C ARG A 359 24.99 4.38 -10.27
N CYS A 360 24.84 5.21 -9.23
CA CYS A 360 24.72 6.66 -9.34
C CYS A 360 26.07 7.31 -9.00
N GLY A 361 26.97 7.37 -9.98
CA GLY A 361 28.33 7.91 -9.78
C GLY A 361 29.17 7.03 -8.85
N ASN A 362 29.58 7.56 -7.70
CA ASN A 362 30.35 6.82 -6.69
C ASN A 362 29.47 6.00 -5.73
N ASP A 363 28.15 6.25 -5.69
CA ASP A 363 27.24 5.56 -4.81
C ASP A 363 26.44 4.48 -5.53
N ILE A 364 26.35 3.32 -4.88
CA ILE A 364 25.50 2.21 -5.32
C ILE A 364 24.17 2.29 -4.57
N LEU A 365 23.08 2.50 -5.31
CA LEU A 365 21.71 2.41 -4.85
C LEU A 365 21.19 0.99 -5.04
N TYR A 366 20.69 0.38 -3.98
CA TYR A 366 20.12 -0.97 -4.03
C TYR A 366 18.61 -0.91 -4.17
N GLN A 367 18.09 -1.51 -5.24
CA GLN A 367 16.67 -1.69 -5.51
C GLN A 367 16.34 -3.17 -5.52
N ALA A 368 15.19 -3.56 -4.98
CA ALA A 368 14.81 -4.96 -4.90
C ALA A 368 13.30 -5.09 -5.02
N SER A 369 12.83 -6.26 -5.47
CA SER A 369 11.40 -6.58 -5.47
C SER A 369 10.83 -6.65 -4.05
N SER A 370 11.66 -7.02 -3.08
CA SER A 370 11.33 -7.01 -1.65
C SER A 370 12.15 -5.94 -0.91
N PRO A 371 11.51 -5.00 -0.21
CA PRO A 371 12.22 -3.95 0.52
C PRO A 371 13.03 -4.51 1.70
N ASP A 372 12.65 -5.68 2.22
CA ASP A 372 13.38 -6.40 3.26
C ASP A 372 14.78 -6.82 2.76
N GLU A 373 14.86 -7.34 1.53
CA GLU A 373 16.15 -7.70 0.91
C GLU A 373 17.02 -6.47 0.66
N ALA A 374 16.43 -5.37 0.19
CA ALA A 374 17.16 -4.12 0.01
C ALA A 374 17.74 -3.61 1.33
N ALA A 375 17.00 -3.74 2.45
CA ALA A 375 17.47 -3.34 3.77
C ALA A 375 18.65 -4.21 4.25
N LEU A 376 18.59 -5.52 4.03
CA LEU A 376 19.67 -6.45 4.37
C LEU A 376 20.96 -6.13 3.61
N VAL A 377 20.88 -5.94 2.28
CA VAL A 377 22.06 -5.61 1.45
C VAL A 377 22.61 -4.22 1.78
N LYS A 378 21.75 -3.24 2.07
CA LYS A 378 22.17 -1.93 2.58
C LYS A 378 22.91 -2.05 3.91
N GLY A 379 22.42 -2.90 4.82
CA GLY A 379 23.09 -3.23 6.08
C GLY A 379 24.47 -3.85 5.86
N ALA A 380 24.57 -4.83 4.97
CA ALA A 380 25.85 -5.47 4.62
C ALA A 380 26.86 -4.48 4.01
N LYS A 381 26.41 -3.57 3.12
CA LYS A 381 27.25 -2.49 2.56
C LYS A 381 27.89 -1.62 3.65
N LYS A 382 27.16 -1.34 4.74
CA LYS A 382 27.70 -0.54 5.86
C LYS A 382 28.75 -1.28 6.67
N LEU A 383 28.68 -2.60 6.71
CA LEU A 383 29.65 -3.47 7.38
C LEU A 383 30.86 -3.82 6.49
N GLY A 384 31.02 -3.13 5.35
CA GLY A 384 32.13 -3.31 4.42
C GLY A 384 31.90 -4.35 3.32
N PHE A 385 30.77 -5.06 3.31
CA PHE A 385 30.45 -6.05 2.28
C PHE A 385 29.60 -5.42 1.17
N VAL A 386 30.24 -5.03 0.06
CA VAL A 386 29.59 -4.30 -1.03
C VAL A 386 29.19 -5.24 -2.18
N PHE A 387 27.89 -5.31 -2.46
CA PHE A 387 27.35 -6.00 -3.62
C PHE A 387 27.43 -5.11 -4.87
N THR A 388 28.04 -5.59 -5.96
CA THR A 388 28.38 -4.73 -7.12
C THR A 388 27.61 -5.03 -8.39
N THR A 389 27.52 -6.29 -8.81
CA THR A 389 26.88 -6.69 -10.09
C THR A 389 26.17 -8.02 -9.97
N ARG A 390 25.02 -8.13 -10.65
CA ARG A 390 24.22 -9.36 -10.75
C ARG A 390 23.99 -9.72 -12.21
N THR A 391 24.00 -11.00 -12.55
CA THR A 391 23.42 -11.49 -13.80
C THR A 391 22.10 -12.23 -13.51
N PRO A 392 21.13 -12.31 -14.43
CA PRO A 392 19.80 -12.90 -14.17
C PRO A 392 19.80 -14.36 -13.72
N TYR A 393 20.87 -15.12 -13.98
CA TYR A 393 20.96 -16.55 -13.68
C TYR A 393 22.08 -16.93 -12.70
N SER A 394 22.99 -16.01 -12.38
CA SER A 394 24.08 -16.29 -11.44
C SER A 394 24.57 -15.04 -10.72
N VAL A 395 24.96 -15.26 -9.46
CA VAL A 395 25.73 -14.31 -8.65
C VAL A 395 27.18 -14.80 -8.67
N THR A 396 28.11 -13.97 -9.15
CA THR A 396 29.52 -14.35 -9.23
C THR A 396 30.22 -13.97 -7.93
N ILE A 397 30.71 -14.96 -7.19
CA ILE A 397 31.54 -14.79 -5.99
C ILE A 397 32.80 -15.63 -6.14
N GLU A 398 33.97 -15.06 -5.82
CA GLU A 398 35.21 -15.83 -5.70
C GLU A 398 35.32 -16.37 -4.27
N VAL A 399 35.03 -17.66 -4.10
CA VAL A 399 35.22 -18.37 -2.83
C VAL A 399 36.06 -19.62 -3.08
N VAL A 400 36.90 -19.97 -2.11
CA VAL A 400 37.81 -21.11 -2.16
C VAL A 400 36.99 -22.42 -2.15
N ARG A 401 36.90 -23.09 -3.30
CA ARG A 401 36.64 -24.54 -3.55
C ARG A 401 35.53 -25.29 -2.78
N HIS A 402 34.60 -24.63 -2.09
CA HIS A 402 33.48 -25.27 -1.42
C HIS A 402 32.13 -24.83 -2.00
N LEU A 403 31.31 -25.79 -2.44
CA LEU A 403 29.94 -25.56 -2.87
C LEU A 403 29.05 -25.42 -1.62
N ARG A 404 28.33 -24.31 -1.51
CA ARG A 404 27.43 -24.02 -0.41
C ARG A 404 26.07 -23.61 -0.92
N LEU A 405 25.03 -24.13 -0.26
CA LEU A 405 23.65 -23.70 -0.46
C LEU A 405 23.24 -22.82 0.72
N TYR A 406 22.80 -21.61 0.40
CA TYR A 406 22.30 -20.65 1.36
C TYR A 406 20.78 -20.54 1.29
N CYS A 407 20.12 -20.60 2.44
CA CYS A 407 18.68 -20.45 2.55
C CYS A 407 18.32 -19.36 3.58
N LYS A 408 17.31 -18.57 3.24
CA LYS A 408 16.71 -17.59 4.15
C LYS A 408 15.19 -17.74 4.11
N GLY A 409 14.55 -17.63 5.26
CA GLY A 409 13.10 -17.83 5.33
C GLY A 409 12.52 -17.47 6.69
N ALA A 410 11.22 -17.74 6.83
CA ALA A 410 10.55 -17.66 8.12
C ALA A 410 11.16 -18.67 9.11
N ASP A 411 11.03 -18.36 10.39
CA ASP A 411 11.48 -19.22 11.49
C ASP A 411 10.86 -20.61 11.43
N THR A 412 9.54 -20.71 11.25
CA THR A 412 8.83 -22.00 11.14
C THR A 412 9.36 -22.88 10.01
N VAL A 413 9.61 -22.29 8.83
CA VAL A 413 10.04 -23.00 7.62
C VAL A 413 11.49 -23.46 7.71
N ILE A 414 12.38 -22.60 8.21
CA ILE A 414 13.81 -22.96 8.33
C ILE A 414 13.99 -23.99 9.44
N TYR A 415 13.31 -23.84 10.59
CA TYR A 415 13.48 -24.76 11.72
C TYR A 415 13.06 -26.19 11.40
N GLU A 416 12.06 -26.40 10.53
CA GLU A 416 11.67 -27.74 10.05
C GLU A 416 12.75 -28.42 9.19
N ARG A 417 13.65 -27.63 8.59
CA ARG A 417 14.68 -28.10 7.65
C ARG A 417 16.09 -28.13 8.25
N LEU A 418 16.23 -27.81 9.54
CA LEU A 418 17.51 -27.84 10.23
C LEU A 418 17.97 -29.28 10.49
N SER A 419 19.29 -29.51 10.37
CA SER A 419 19.92 -30.73 10.87
C SER A 419 19.86 -30.79 12.39
N LYS A 420 19.83 -32.01 12.94
CA LYS A 420 19.94 -32.25 14.39
C LYS A 420 21.28 -31.78 14.96
N ASP A 421 22.29 -31.66 14.11
CA ASP A 421 23.63 -31.19 14.47
C ASP A 421 23.72 -29.65 14.53
N SER A 422 22.63 -28.94 14.20
CA SER A 422 22.58 -27.49 14.26
C SER A 422 22.74 -27.00 15.70
N LEU A 423 23.73 -26.16 15.93
CA LEU A 423 23.99 -25.55 17.23
C LEU A 423 23.10 -24.31 17.42
N PHE A 424 22.88 -23.90 18.68
CA PHE A 424 22.26 -22.62 19.07
C PHE A 424 20.82 -22.39 18.64
N VAL A 425 20.09 -23.47 18.32
CA VAL A 425 18.68 -23.43 17.90
C VAL A 425 17.78 -22.80 18.97
N GLU A 426 17.96 -23.18 20.24
CA GLU A 426 17.13 -22.67 21.35
C GLU A 426 17.39 -21.19 21.68
N ASP A 427 18.65 -20.76 21.69
CA ASP A 427 18.98 -19.37 22.02
C ASP A 427 18.57 -18.41 20.91
N THR A 428 18.71 -18.84 19.65
CA THR A 428 18.22 -18.07 18.50
C THR A 428 16.70 -17.96 18.54
N LEU A 429 15.98 -19.01 18.94
CA LEU A 429 14.52 -19.00 19.09
C LEU A 429 14.08 -17.97 20.14
N LYS A 430 14.72 -17.94 21.31
CA LYS A 430 14.45 -16.91 22.34
C LYS A 430 14.67 -15.49 21.81
N HIS A 431 15.70 -15.28 20.99
CA HIS A 431 15.96 -13.95 20.40
C HIS A 431 14.91 -13.58 19.34
N LEU A 432 14.46 -14.53 18.53
CA LEU A 432 13.39 -14.34 17.55
C LEU A 432 12.09 -13.91 18.25
N GLU A 433 11.74 -14.56 19.37
CA GLU A 433 10.59 -14.16 20.18
C GLU A 433 10.71 -12.72 20.69
N ILE A 434 11.89 -12.31 21.16
CA ILE A 434 12.14 -10.93 21.60
C ILE A 434 11.97 -9.95 20.42
N PHE A 435 12.54 -10.25 19.25
CA PHE A 435 12.40 -9.41 18.06
C PHE A 435 10.93 -9.28 17.62
N ALA A 436 10.16 -10.38 17.69
CA ALA A 436 8.73 -10.36 17.41
C ALA A 436 7.96 -9.50 18.42
N THR A 437 8.29 -9.53 19.72
CA THR A 437 7.64 -8.66 20.72
C THR A 437 7.90 -7.17 20.50
N GLU A 438 9.02 -6.81 19.87
CA GLU A 438 9.33 -5.44 19.48
C GLU A 438 8.69 -5.03 18.14
N GLY A 439 7.97 -5.94 17.47
CA GLY A 439 7.33 -5.71 16.17
C GLY A 439 8.29 -5.76 14.97
N LEU A 440 9.49 -6.33 15.14
CA LEU A 440 10.45 -6.49 14.06
C LEU A 440 10.08 -7.70 13.19
N ARG A 441 10.29 -7.57 11.87
CA ARG A 441 10.18 -8.71 10.94
C ARG A 441 11.44 -9.55 11.05
N THR A 442 11.27 -10.84 11.34
CA THR A 442 12.39 -11.75 11.55
C THR A 442 12.58 -12.69 10.35
N LEU A 443 13.84 -12.93 9.97
CA LEU A 443 14.19 -13.96 9.00
C LEU A 443 15.33 -14.82 9.55
N CYS A 444 15.15 -16.13 9.48
CA CYS A 444 16.17 -17.11 9.82
C CYS A 444 17.05 -17.37 8.60
N ILE A 445 18.32 -17.61 8.88
CA ILE A 445 19.35 -17.77 7.87
C ILE A 445 20.12 -19.04 8.19
N ALA A 446 20.23 -19.91 7.18
CA ALA A 446 20.88 -21.20 7.32
C ALA A 446 21.67 -21.55 6.06
N TYR A 447 22.65 -22.44 6.21
CA TYR A 447 23.48 -22.90 5.10
C TYR A 447 23.73 -24.40 5.19
N THR A 448 24.06 -25.02 4.06
CA THR A 448 24.54 -26.40 4.02
C THR A 448 25.68 -26.52 3.00
N ASP A 449 26.65 -27.36 3.33
CA ASP A 449 27.77 -27.66 2.44
C ASP A 449 27.35 -28.80 1.51
N LEU A 450 27.48 -28.60 0.20
CA LEU A 450 27.13 -29.59 -0.82
C LEU A 450 28.39 -30.20 -1.43
N THR A 451 28.34 -31.49 -1.73
CA THR A 451 29.36 -32.11 -2.58
C THR A 451 29.07 -31.84 -4.06
N GLU A 452 30.12 -31.79 -4.89
CA GLU A 452 29.96 -31.62 -6.35
C GLU A 452 29.09 -32.73 -6.95
N THR A 453 29.16 -33.94 -6.41
CA THR A 453 28.33 -35.08 -6.85
C THR A 453 26.85 -34.83 -6.59
N GLU A 454 26.48 -34.42 -5.37
CA GLU A 454 25.08 -34.14 -5.01
C GLU A 454 24.52 -32.98 -5.84
N TYR A 455 25.33 -31.94 -6.07
CA TYR A 455 24.93 -30.79 -6.89
C TYR A 455 24.70 -31.18 -8.36
N GLN A 456 25.58 -31.99 -8.95
CA GLN A 456 25.43 -32.43 -10.34
C GLN A 456 24.20 -33.34 -10.53
N ASP A 457 23.94 -34.23 -9.58
CA ASP A 457 22.75 -35.10 -9.60
C ASP A 457 21.47 -34.28 -9.51
N TRP A 458 21.42 -33.31 -8.58
CA TRP A 458 20.31 -32.38 -8.47
C TRP A 458 20.12 -31.52 -9.72
N LEU A 459 21.20 -31.01 -10.32
CA LEU A 459 21.16 -30.17 -11.52
C LEU A 459 20.55 -30.92 -12.71
N GLN A 460 20.75 -32.24 -12.82
CA GLN A 460 20.11 -33.06 -13.85
C GLN A 460 18.60 -33.15 -13.64
N GLU A 461 18.14 -33.39 -12.41
CA GLU A 461 16.72 -33.44 -12.08
C GLU A 461 16.05 -32.07 -12.26
N TYR A 462 16.71 -30.99 -11.85
CA TYR A 462 16.24 -29.62 -12.07
C TYR A 462 16.04 -29.31 -13.55
N LYS A 463 17.00 -29.67 -14.42
CA LYS A 463 16.88 -29.48 -15.88
C LYS A 463 15.71 -30.26 -16.47
N LYS A 464 15.47 -31.50 -16.00
CA LYS A 464 14.32 -32.31 -16.41
C LYS A 464 13.00 -31.64 -15.98
N ALA A 465 12.91 -31.21 -14.72
CA ALA A 465 11.72 -30.55 -14.19
C ALA A 465 11.44 -29.21 -14.90
N SER A 466 12.47 -28.42 -15.18
CA SER A 466 12.35 -27.12 -15.85
C SER A 466 11.91 -27.22 -17.32
N ALA A 467 12.16 -28.35 -17.99
CA ALA A 467 11.80 -28.55 -19.40
C ALA A 467 10.34 -28.98 -19.61
N ILE A 468 9.65 -29.41 -18.55
CA ILE A 468 8.27 -29.90 -18.63
C ILE A 468 7.29 -28.72 -18.67
N SER A 469 6.29 -28.80 -19.56
CA SER A 469 5.28 -27.75 -19.75
C SER A 469 4.08 -27.87 -18.79
N GLN A 470 3.63 -29.10 -18.47
CA GLN A 470 2.52 -29.35 -17.53
C GLN A 470 3.04 -29.57 -16.09
N ASN A 471 2.40 -28.95 -15.10
CA ASN A 471 2.76 -29.04 -13.67
C ASN A 471 4.22 -28.66 -13.35
N ARG A 472 4.81 -27.76 -14.15
CA ARG A 472 6.19 -27.30 -13.97
C ARG A 472 6.47 -26.79 -12.56
N ILE A 473 5.54 -25.99 -12.00
CA ILE A 473 5.69 -25.37 -10.68
C ILE A 473 5.82 -26.43 -9.60
N GLN A 474 4.88 -27.37 -9.55
CA GLN A 474 4.86 -28.44 -8.55
C GLN A 474 6.12 -29.34 -8.63
N ARG A 475 6.58 -29.71 -9.83
CA ARG A 475 7.82 -30.49 -9.97
C ARG A 475 9.07 -29.73 -9.58
N LEU A 476 9.11 -28.42 -9.81
CA LEU A 476 10.23 -27.59 -9.36
C LEU A 476 10.24 -27.50 -7.83
N GLU A 477 9.07 -27.36 -7.19
CA GLU A 477 8.95 -27.42 -5.73
C GLU A 477 9.45 -28.75 -5.17
N GLU A 478 9.05 -29.89 -5.75
CA GLU A 478 9.57 -31.21 -5.39
C GLU A 478 11.11 -31.28 -5.53
N CYS A 479 11.68 -30.68 -6.58
CA CYS A 479 13.14 -30.63 -6.76
C CYS A 479 13.83 -29.75 -5.70
N TYR A 480 13.22 -28.64 -5.30
CA TYR A 480 13.76 -27.77 -4.26
C TYR A 480 13.71 -28.45 -2.88
N GLU A 481 12.63 -29.16 -2.55
CA GLU A 481 12.53 -29.90 -1.30
C GLU A 481 13.61 -30.99 -1.15
N ILE A 482 14.09 -31.58 -2.26
CA ILE A 482 15.15 -32.60 -2.20
C ILE A 482 16.48 -32.01 -1.70
N ILE A 483 16.84 -30.82 -2.16
CA ILE A 483 18.13 -30.18 -1.82
C ILE A 483 18.04 -29.30 -0.56
N GLU A 484 16.85 -28.79 -0.22
CA GLU A 484 16.61 -27.95 0.95
C GLU A 484 16.41 -28.76 2.25
N LYS A 485 17.39 -29.61 2.58
CA LYS A 485 17.39 -30.43 3.80
C LYS A 485 18.70 -30.29 4.57
N GLU A 486 18.65 -30.62 5.86
CA GLU A 486 19.81 -30.71 6.75
C GLU A 486 20.63 -29.41 6.86
N PHE A 487 19.94 -28.27 6.92
CA PHE A 487 20.62 -26.98 7.06
C PHE A 487 21.23 -26.79 8.46
N LEU A 488 22.36 -26.09 8.52
CA LEU A 488 22.97 -25.57 9.74
C LEU A 488 22.54 -24.12 9.95
N LEU A 489 22.01 -23.82 11.14
CA LEU A 489 21.57 -22.47 11.49
C LEU A 489 22.78 -21.54 11.65
N LEU A 490 22.80 -20.47 10.87
CA LEU A 490 23.83 -19.43 10.95
C LEU A 490 23.43 -18.29 11.87
N GLY A 491 22.13 -17.95 11.87
CA GLY A 491 21.60 -16.89 12.69
C GLY A 491 20.21 -16.42 12.26
N ALA A 492 19.85 -15.25 12.77
CA ALA A 492 18.59 -14.57 12.49
C ALA A 492 18.82 -13.07 12.24
N THR A 493 17.98 -12.48 11.40
CA THR A 493 17.93 -11.03 11.13
C THR A 493 16.62 -10.46 11.63
N ALA A 494 16.63 -9.19 12.02
CA ALA A 494 15.46 -8.43 12.40
C ALA A 494 15.43 -7.09 11.67
N ILE A 495 14.36 -6.89 10.92
CA ILE A 495 14.12 -5.74 10.04
C ILE A 495 12.95 -4.95 10.62
N GLU A 496 13.13 -3.65 10.77
CA GLU A 496 12.09 -2.72 11.19
C GLU A 496 11.43 -2.09 9.97
N ASP A 497 10.10 -2.17 9.91
CA ASP A 497 9.28 -1.36 9.00
C ASP A 497 9.05 -0.01 9.67
N ARG A 498 9.80 1.01 9.26
CA ARG A 498 9.82 2.29 9.97
C ARG A 498 8.47 2.98 9.91
N LEU A 499 7.98 3.36 11.08
CA LEU A 499 6.84 4.26 11.21
C LEU A 499 7.21 5.68 10.78
N GLN A 500 6.21 6.46 10.36
CA GLN A 500 6.39 7.90 10.22
C GLN A 500 6.67 8.54 11.58
N ALA A 501 7.26 9.74 11.55
CA ALA A 501 7.60 10.47 12.75
C ALA A 501 6.35 10.70 13.62
N ASN A 502 6.49 10.49 14.92
CA ASN A 502 5.45 10.74 15.94
C ASN A 502 4.13 9.98 15.77
N VAL A 503 4.03 8.99 14.86
CA VAL A 503 2.81 8.19 14.68
C VAL A 503 2.28 7.59 16.00
N PRO A 504 3.10 6.97 16.87
CA PRO A 504 2.60 6.43 18.14
C PRO A 504 2.04 7.50 19.08
N GLU A 505 2.60 8.72 19.05
CA GLU A 505 2.16 9.85 19.89
C GLU A 505 0.84 10.44 19.37
N THR A 506 0.73 10.58 18.04
CA THR A 506 -0.49 11.01 17.37
C THR A 506 -1.63 10.03 17.63
N ILE A 507 -1.39 8.73 17.46
CA ILE A 507 -2.39 7.68 17.75
C ILE A 507 -2.82 7.73 19.21
N SER A 508 -1.89 7.88 20.15
CA SER A 508 -2.22 8.01 21.58
C SER A 508 -3.12 9.23 21.84
N THR A 509 -2.85 10.35 21.18
CA THR A 509 -3.62 11.59 21.32
C THR A 509 -5.02 11.45 20.71
N LEU A 510 -5.14 10.82 19.53
CA LEU A 510 -6.42 10.53 18.89
C LEU A 510 -7.28 9.58 19.74
N LEU A 511 -6.68 8.54 20.31
CA LEU A 511 -7.38 7.63 21.22
C LEU A 511 -7.86 8.35 22.49
N LYS A 512 -7.06 9.29 23.05
CA LYS A 512 -7.49 10.14 24.17
C LYS A 512 -8.65 11.08 23.80
N ALA A 513 -8.72 11.51 22.54
CA ALA A 513 -9.83 12.29 22.00
C ALA A 513 -11.07 11.43 21.65
N ASN A 514 -11.06 10.15 22.00
CA ASN A 514 -12.09 9.16 21.69
C ASN A 514 -12.35 8.98 20.19
N ILE A 515 -11.29 9.05 19.38
CA ILE A 515 -11.33 8.71 17.96
C ILE A 515 -10.87 7.26 17.81
N LYS A 516 -11.77 6.42 17.29
CA LYS A 516 -11.49 4.99 17.03
C LYS A 516 -10.72 4.85 15.73
N ILE A 517 -9.62 4.09 15.77
CA ILE A 517 -8.73 3.91 14.62
C ILE A 517 -8.87 2.49 14.10
N TRP A 518 -9.19 2.38 12.82
CA TRP A 518 -9.30 1.13 12.09
C TRP A 518 -8.23 1.13 11.01
N VAL A 519 -7.36 0.13 11.02
CA VAL A 519 -6.30 0.01 10.02
C VAL A 519 -6.79 -0.94 8.94
N LEU A 520 -6.85 -0.45 7.70
CA LEU A 520 -7.24 -1.21 6.54
C LEU A 520 -5.99 -1.40 5.68
N THR A 521 -5.54 -2.63 5.47
CA THR A 521 -4.29 -2.89 4.73
C THR A 521 -4.41 -4.11 3.83
N GLY A 522 -3.84 -4.04 2.63
CA GLY A 522 -3.69 -5.19 1.74
C GLY A 522 -2.58 -6.17 2.16
N ASP A 523 -1.82 -5.84 3.20
CA ASP A 523 -0.71 -6.67 3.68
C ASP A 523 -1.19 -7.91 4.45
N LYS A 524 -0.25 -8.83 4.70
CA LYS A 524 -0.49 -10.01 5.54
C LYS A 524 -0.84 -9.60 6.98
N GLN A 525 -1.65 -10.43 7.63
CA GLN A 525 -2.10 -10.22 9.01
C GLN A 525 -0.95 -10.03 10.00
N GLU A 526 0.09 -10.87 9.93
CA GLU A 526 1.27 -10.79 10.81
C GLU A 526 1.94 -9.41 10.74
N THR A 527 2.08 -8.86 9.54
CA THR A 527 2.66 -7.53 9.31
C THR A 527 1.77 -6.44 9.89
N ALA A 528 0.46 -6.51 9.68
CA ALA A 528 -0.48 -5.54 10.22
C ALA A 528 -0.49 -5.53 11.76
N VAL A 529 -0.41 -6.72 12.37
CA VAL A 529 -0.32 -6.89 13.81
C VAL A 529 0.99 -6.31 14.36
N ASN A 530 2.12 -6.59 13.71
CA ASN A 530 3.42 -6.02 14.11
C ASN A 530 3.41 -4.49 14.08
N ILE A 531 2.89 -3.89 13.01
CA ILE A 531 2.75 -2.42 12.94
C ILE A 531 1.79 -1.89 14.00
N ALA A 532 0.69 -2.59 14.29
CA ALA A 532 -0.22 -2.18 15.35
C ALA A 532 0.44 -2.19 16.75
N PHE A 533 1.36 -3.12 17.02
CA PHE A 533 2.20 -3.10 18.22
C PHE A 533 3.18 -1.93 18.22
N SER A 534 3.91 -1.70 17.13
CA SER A 534 4.86 -0.57 17.00
C SER A 534 4.17 0.79 17.16
N CYS A 535 2.95 0.93 16.63
CA CYS A 535 2.09 2.11 16.75
C CYS A 535 1.47 2.29 18.15
N LYS A 536 1.65 1.33 19.07
CA LYS A 536 0.96 1.27 20.38
C LYS A 536 -0.57 1.29 20.27
N LEU A 537 -1.09 0.84 19.13
CA LEU A 537 -2.54 0.68 18.92
C LEU A 537 -3.05 -0.55 19.68
N ILE A 538 -2.23 -1.60 19.73
CA ILE A 538 -2.48 -2.84 20.48
C ILE A 538 -1.32 -3.05 21.46
N SER A 539 -1.63 -3.52 22.67
CA SER A 539 -0.63 -3.93 23.67
C SER A 539 -0.57 -5.45 23.78
N SER A 540 0.55 -6.01 24.27
CA SER A 540 0.72 -7.47 24.41
C SER A 540 -0.34 -8.11 25.31
N THR A 541 -0.92 -7.34 26.22
CA THR A 541 -1.99 -7.75 27.14
C THR A 541 -3.39 -7.66 26.53
N THR A 542 -3.56 -7.01 25.37
CA THR A 542 -4.87 -6.78 24.77
C THR A 542 -5.40 -8.08 24.13
N PRO A 543 -6.56 -8.60 24.54
CA PRO A 543 -7.16 -9.76 23.91
C PRO A 543 -7.52 -9.51 22.44
N ARG A 544 -7.26 -10.50 21.59
CA ARG A 544 -7.39 -10.43 20.13
C ARG A 544 -8.45 -11.41 19.64
N ILE A 545 -9.42 -10.91 18.88
CA ILE A 545 -10.43 -11.72 18.20
C ILE A 545 -9.98 -11.89 16.76
N TYR A 546 -9.69 -13.13 16.36
CA TYR A 546 -9.35 -13.49 14.99
C TYR A 546 -10.59 -14.00 14.27
N LEU A 547 -10.94 -13.36 13.15
CA LEU A 547 -12.01 -13.79 12.25
C LEU A 547 -11.38 -14.22 10.94
N ASN A 548 -11.02 -15.50 10.86
CA ASN A 548 -10.48 -16.15 9.67
C ASN A 548 -11.41 -17.32 9.31
N ALA A 549 -12.18 -17.20 8.24
CA ALA A 549 -13.17 -18.18 7.83
C ALA A 549 -13.28 -18.30 6.30
N ASP A 550 -13.23 -19.54 5.82
CA ASP A 550 -13.27 -19.83 4.38
C ASP A 550 -14.70 -19.77 3.80
N SER A 551 -15.72 -19.76 4.68
CA SER A 551 -17.13 -19.80 4.28
C SER A 551 -18.01 -18.84 5.07
N PHE A 552 -19.14 -18.48 4.44
CA PHE A 552 -20.13 -17.57 5.02
C PHE A 552 -20.76 -18.11 6.32
N GLU A 553 -21.08 -19.41 6.37
CA GLU A 553 -21.73 -20.03 7.54
C GLU A 553 -20.81 -20.00 8.76
N VAL A 554 -19.52 -20.31 8.57
CA VAL A 554 -18.51 -20.27 9.63
C VAL A 554 -18.30 -18.83 10.10
N THR A 555 -18.23 -17.87 9.16
CA THR A 555 -18.15 -16.44 9.48
C THR A 555 -19.34 -15.99 10.34
N GLN A 556 -20.55 -16.43 9.98
CA GLN A 556 -21.78 -16.09 10.71
C GLN A 556 -21.79 -16.66 12.12
N GLN A 557 -21.40 -17.91 12.29
CA GLN A 557 -21.30 -18.56 13.59
C GLN A 557 -20.25 -17.87 14.46
N ALA A 558 -19.07 -17.56 13.92
CA ALA A 558 -18.01 -16.88 14.63
C ALA A 558 -18.43 -15.47 15.10
N ILE A 559 -19.07 -14.68 14.24
CA ILE A 559 -19.57 -13.35 14.63
C ILE A 559 -20.67 -13.47 15.68
N ASN A 560 -21.62 -14.39 15.51
CA ASN A 560 -22.69 -14.58 16.50
C ASN A 560 -22.16 -15.05 17.86
N HIS A 561 -21.16 -15.94 17.87
CA HIS A 561 -20.49 -16.41 19.07
C HIS A 561 -19.80 -15.26 19.80
N ASN A 562 -18.94 -14.51 19.10
CA ASN A 562 -18.23 -13.37 19.69
C ASN A 562 -19.18 -12.26 20.16
N CYS A 563 -20.28 -12.00 19.45
CA CYS A 563 -21.32 -11.08 19.91
C CYS A 563 -22.03 -11.61 21.17
N GLY A 564 -22.25 -12.92 21.27
CA GLY A 564 -22.80 -13.59 22.45
C GLY A 564 -21.88 -13.47 23.66
N ASP A 565 -20.58 -13.68 23.47
CA ASP A 565 -19.54 -13.56 24.51
C ASP A 565 -19.46 -12.15 25.10
N LEU A 566 -19.62 -11.13 24.24
CA LEU A 566 -19.65 -9.74 24.65
C LEU A 566 -20.96 -9.36 25.38
N GLY A 567 -22.10 -9.95 25.01
CA GLY A 567 -23.39 -9.74 25.67
C GLY A 567 -23.73 -8.26 25.91
N ASN A 568 -23.72 -7.83 27.17
CA ASN A 568 -24.05 -6.45 27.59
C ASN A 568 -22.93 -5.41 27.32
N LEU A 569 -21.75 -5.87 26.88
CA LEU A 569 -20.61 -5.06 26.47
C LEU A 569 -20.61 -4.76 24.97
N LEU A 570 -21.57 -5.31 24.21
CA LEU A 570 -21.73 -5.04 22.79
C LEU A 570 -22.09 -3.56 22.57
N GLY A 571 -21.38 -2.90 21.67
CA GLY A 571 -21.50 -1.47 21.37
C GLY A 571 -20.82 -0.55 22.38
N LYS A 572 -20.16 -1.08 23.41
CA LYS A 572 -19.36 -0.31 24.38
C LYS A 572 -17.87 -0.50 24.13
N GLU A 573 -17.07 0.48 24.55
CA GLU A 573 -15.62 0.42 24.40
C GLU A 573 -14.99 -0.60 25.34
N ASN A 574 -14.44 -1.66 24.75
CA ASN A 574 -13.66 -2.67 25.44
C ASN A 574 -12.23 -2.65 24.91
N ASP A 575 -11.25 -3.02 25.75
CA ASP A 575 -9.84 -3.16 25.35
C ASP A 575 -9.64 -4.47 24.57
N LEU A 576 -10.28 -4.57 23.42
CA LEU A 576 -10.25 -5.71 22.49
C LEU A 576 -9.76 -5.23 21.13
N ALA A 577 -8.95 -6.07 20.47
CA ALA A 577 -8.55 -5.88 19.09
C ALA A 577 -9.24 -6.91 18.18
N LEU A 578 -9.86 -6.44 17.10
CA LEU A 578 -10.46 -7.30 16.07
C LEU A 578 -9.51 -7.42 14.88
N ILE A 579 -9.21 -8.64 14.45
CA ILE A 579 -8.36 -8.92 13.28
C ILE A 579 -9.18 -9.76 12.30
N ILE A 580 -9.37 -9.27 11.08
CA ILE A 580 -10.17 -9.92 10.04
C ILE A 580 -9.42 -9.92 8.71
N ASP A 581 -9.43 -11.04 7.99
CA ASP A 581 -8.95 -11.12 6.61
C ASP A 581 -10.00 -10.62 5.59
N GLY A 582 -9.54 -10.25 4.40
CA GLY A 582 -10.41 -9.71 3.37
C GLY A 582 -11.41 -10.70 2.78
N GLU A 583 -11.14 -12.01 2.82
CA GLU A 583 -12.11 -13.02 2.37
C GLU A 583 -13.26 -13.11 3.38
N THR A 584 -12.95 -13.25 4.67
CA THR A 584 -13.97 -13.19 5.75
C THR A 584 -14.69 -11.85 5.77
N LEU A 585 -14.01 -10.73 5.52
CA LEU A 585 -14.63 -9.41 5.48
C LEU A 585 -15.69 -9.31 4.37
N LYS A 586 -15.45 -9.91 3.19
CA LYS A 586 -16.46 -9.98 2.12
C LYS A 586 -17.73 -10.71 2.58
N TYR A 587 -17.57 -11.78 3.37
CA TYR A 587 -18.70 -12.50 3.95
C TYR A 587 -19.40 -11.69 5.06
N ALA A 588 -18.62 -11.03 5.92
CA ALA A 588 -19.12 -10.24 7.05
C ALA A 588 -19.91 -9.00 6.60
N LEU A 589 -19.57 -8.42 5.45
CA LEU A 589 -20.26 -7.26 4.87
C LEU A 589 -21.56 -7.60 4.13
N ARG A 590 -21.95 -8.88 4.03
CA ARG A 590 -23.27 -9.25 3.49
C ARG A 590 -24.38 -8.73 4.39
N PHE A 591 -25.51 -8.33 3.78
CA PHE A 591 -26.63 -7.64 4.42
C PHE A 591 -27.17 -8.35 5.69
N GLU A 592 -27.12 -9.68 5.71
CA GLU A 592 -27.62 -10.51 6.82
C GLU A 592 -26.82 -10.37 8.12
N ILE A 593 -25.51 -10.09 8.04
CA ILE A 593 -24.58 -10.09 9.18
C ILE A 593 -23.94 -8.72 9.41
N GLN A 594 -23.90 -7.87 8.39
CA GLN A 594 -23.32 -6.52 8.40
C GLN A 594 -23.56 -5.75 9.70
N LYS A 595 -24.81 -5.75 10.20
CA LYS A 595 -25.16 -5.02 11.43
C LYS A 595 -24.47 -5.61 12.67
N LYS A 596 -24.50 -6.94 12.82
CA LYS A 596 -23.84 -7.63 13.93
C LYS A 596 -22.32 -7.49 13.87
N PHE A 597 -21.75 -7.57 12.67
CA PHE A 597 -20.33 -7.31 12.47
C PHE A 597 -19.96 -5.88 12.85
N LEU A 598 -20.76 -4.90 12.44
CA LEU A 598 -20.56 -3.50 12.82
C LEU A 598 -20.61 -3.34 14.35
N ASP A 599 -21.62 -3.90 15.01
CA ASP A 599 -21.73 -3.83 16.48
C ASP A 599 -20.52 -4.46 17.19
N LEU A 600 -20.03 -5.60 16.69
CA LEU A 600 -18.79 -6.25 17.16
C LEU A 600 -17.58 -5.33 16.96
N ALA A 601 -17.37 -4.82 15.75
CA ALA A 601 -16.25 -3.94 15.43
C ALA A 601 -16.27 -2.63 16.21
N LEU A 602 -17.46 -2.08 16.47
CA LEU A 602 -17.66 -0.90 17.31
C LEU A 602 -17.34 -1.16 18.79
N SER A 603 -17.44 -2.41 19.24
CA SER A 603 -17.12 -2.82 20.61
C SER A 603 -15.61 -2.94 20.84
N CYS A 604 -14.84 -3.10 19.77
CA CYS A 604 -13.39 -3.20 19.81
C CYS A 604 -12.74 -1.81 19.83
N ARG A 605 -11.61 -1.71 20.53
CA ARG A 605 -10.79 -0.49 20.58
C ARG A 605 -10.05 -0.27 19.26
N ALA A 606 -9.54 -1.35 18.68
CA ALA A 606 -8.80 -1.35 17.42
C ALA A 606 -9.35 -2.43 16.49
N VAL A 607 -9.42 -2.12 15.19
CA VAL A 607 -9.83 -3.07 14.16
C VAL A 607 -8.75 -3.08 13.08
N LEU A 608 -8.26 -4.27 12.75
CA LEU A 608 -7.26 -4.52 11.71
C LEU A 608 -7.91 -5.37 10.61
N CYS A 609 -8.18 -4.75 9.47
CA CYS A 609 -8.61 -5.46 8.26
C CYS A 609 -7.39 -5.71 7.38
N CYS A 610 -7.13 -6.96 7.05
CA CYS A 610 -5.93 -7.38 6.32
C CYS A 610 -6.31 -8.07 5.00
N ARG A 611 -5.48 -7.93 3.96
CA ARG A 611 -5.70 -8.48 2.61
C ARG A 611 -6.96 -7.94 1.92
#